data_AF-G9KVK5-F1
#
_entry.id   AF-G9KVK5-F1
#
_cell.length_a   1.000
_cell.length_b   1.000
_cell.length_c   1.000
_cell.angle_alpha   90.00
_cell.angle_beta   90.00
_cell.angle_gamma   90.00
#
_symmetry.space_group_name_H-M   'P 1'
#
loop_
_entity.id
_entity.type
_entity.pdbx_description
1 polymer ?
#
loop_
_entity_poly.entity_id
_entity_poly.type
_entity_poly.pdbx_seq_one_letter_code
_entity_poly.pdbx_strand_id
1 'polypeptide(L)'
;WQCCGAFGADDWNLNIYFNCTDSNASRERCGVPFSCCTKDPAEDVINTQCGYDARQKPEVDQQIVIYTKGCVPQFEKWLQDNLTIVAGIFIGIALLQIFGICLAQNLVSDIEAVRAS
;
A
#
# COMPACT_ATOMS: atom_id res chain seq x y z
N TRP A 1 0.98 4.52 6.75
CA TRP A 1 0.21 3.31 7.07
C TRP A 1 0.96 2.32 7.95
N GLN A 2 2.31 2.37 8.06
CA GLN A 2 3.05 1.74 9.17
C GLN A 2 2.49 0.35 9.54
N CYS A 3 2.60 -0.56 8.57
CA CYS A 3 1.89 -1.84 8.53
C CYS A 3 2.86 -2.95 8.05
N CYS A 4 2.47 -4.20 8.27
CA CYS A 4 3.19 -5.36 7.76
C CYS A 4 2.22 -6.44 7.30
N GLY A 5 2.45 -6.98 6.10
CA GLY A 5 1.53 -7.92 5.47
C GLY A 5 0.23 -7.28 4.98
N ALA A 6 -0.63 -8.08 4.39
CA ALA A 6 -1.93 -7.64 3.89
C ALA A 6 -2.92 -7.43 5.06
N PHE A 7 -3.15 -8.46 5.87
CA PHE A 7 -4.01 -8.48 7.04
C PHE A 7 -3.23 -8.51 8.35
N GLY A 8 -1.97 -8.96 8.32
CA GLY A 8 -1.05 -8.86 9.45
C GLY A 8 0.34 -9.43 9.15
N ALA A 9 1.24 -9.34 10.12
CA ALA A 9 2.61 -9.82 9.94
C ALA A 9 2.69 -11.33 9.61
N ASP A 10 1.68 -12.12 9.98
CA ASP A 10 1.64 -13.56 9.70
C ASP A 10 1.35 -13.94 8.25
N ASP A 11 0.95 -12.99 7.40
CA ASP A 11 0.82 -13.26 5.96
C ASP A 11 2.16 -13.68 5.33
N TRP A 12 3.28 -13.35 5.98
CA TRP A 12 4.60 -13.81 5.59
C TRP A 12 4.79 -15.33 5.73
N ASN A 13 3.83 -16.05 6.35
CA ASN A 13 3.75 -17.50 6.28
C ASN A 13 3.43 -18.03 4.88
N LEU A 14 2.90 -17.20 3.99
CA LEU A 14 2.65 -17.55 2.58
C LEU A 14 3.92 -17.41 1.72
N ASN A 15 5.01 -16.87 2.25
CA ASN A 15 6.27 -16.72 1.54
C ASN A 15 7.23 -17.87 1.87
N ILE A 16 7.87 -18.44 0.84
CA ILE A 16 8.77 -19.59 0.98
C ILE A 16 9.99 -19.33 1.86
N TYR A 17 10.46 -18.08 1.97
CA TYR A 17 11.61 -17.72 2.80
C TYR A 17 11.17 -17.40 4.23
N PHE A 18 10.09 -16.64 4.40
CA PHE A 18 9.68 -16.15 5.71
C PHE A 18 8.78 -17.12 6.50
N ASN A 19 8.22 -18.16 5.87
CA ASN A 19 7.27 -19.04 6.55
C ASN A 19 7.87 -19.69 7.79
N CYS A 20 7.06 -19.85 8.83
CA CYS A 20 7.53 -20.30 10.13
C CYS A 20 7.75 -21.82 10.29
N THR A 21 7.58 -22.61 9.23
CA THR A 21 7.65 -24.08 9.36
C THR A 21 9.04 -24.52 9.81
N ASP A 22 9.14 -25.49 10.72
CA ASP A 22 10.44 -25.94 11.26
C ASP A 22 11.36 -26.58 10.20
N SER A 23 10.80 -27.05 9.08
CA SER A 23 11.56 -27.56 7.94
C SER A 23 12.15 -26.46 7.05
N ASN A 24 11.76 -25.20 7.24
CA ASN A 24 12.28 -24.10 6.44
C ASN A 24 13.72 -23.76 6.86
N ALA A 25 14.67 -23.95 5.95
CA ALA A 25 16.09 -23.68 6.20
C ALA A 25 16.51 -22.21 5.97
N SER A 26 15.58 -21.34 5.54
CA SER A 26 15.85 -19.92 5.31
C SER A 26 16.26 -19.20 6.60
N ARG A 27 17.26 -18.31 6.52
CA ARG A 27 17.67 -17.49 7.65
C ARG A 27 16.57 -16.52 8.07
N GLU A 28 15.74 -16.13 7.12
CA GLU A 28 14.60 -15.23 7.24
C GLU A 28 13.34 -15.92 7.81
N ARG A 29 13.41 -17.21 8.14
CA ARG A 29 12.31 -17.98 8.74
C ARG A 29 11.73 -17.27 9.97
N CYS A 30 10.41 -17.18 10.03
CA CYS A 30 9.69 -16.42 11.06
C CYS A 30 10.09 -14.95 11.16
N GLY A 31 10.69 -14.40 10.11
CA GLY A 31 10.95 -12.98 9.98
C GLY A 31 9.87 -12.27 9.18
N VAL A 32 10.17 -11.02 8.89
CA VAL A 32 9.47 -10.14 7.94
C VAL A 32 10.51 -9.30 7.18
N PRO A 33 10.20 -8.73 6.01
CA PRO A 33 11.10 -7.81 5.34
C PRO A 33 11.36 -6.54 6.16
N PHE A 34 12.51 -5.89 5.93
CA PHE A 34 12.92 -4.69 6.65
C PHE A 34 11.91 -3.51 6.55
N SER A 35 11.08 -3.48 5.50
CA SER A 35 10.03 -2.47 5.33
C SER A 35 8.92 -2.56 6.37
N CYS A 36 8.78 -3.70 7.05
CA CYS A 36 7.86 -3.88 8.18
C CYS A 36 8.38 -3.30 9.49
N CYS A 37 9.64 -2.87 9.55
CA CYS A 37 10.24 -2.50 10.82
C CYS A 37 9.84 -1.11 11.31
N THR A 38 9.71 -1.00 12.62
CA THR A 38 9.55 0.28 13.28
C THR A 38 10.85 1.07 13.15
N LYS A 39 10.74 2.38 12.99
CA LYS A 39 11.91 3.26 13.04
C LYS A 39 12.23 3.56 14.50
N ASP A 40 13.48 3.38 14.89
CA ASP A 40 13.96 3.92 16.17
C ASP A 40 14.01 5.46 16.04
N PRO A 41 13.32 6.22 16.91
CA PRO A 41 13.38 7.68 16.89
C PRO A 41 14.78 8.25 17.12
N ALA A 42 15.69 7.47 17.72
CA ALA A 42 17.06 7.87 18.03
C ALA A 42 18.07 7.51 16.94
N GLU A 43 17.70 6.71 15.94
CA GLU A 43 18.59 6.30 14.85
C GLU A 43 18.13 6.83 13.49
N ASP A 44 19.02 7.52 12.78
CA ASP A 44 18.76 8.04 11.42
C ASP A 44 18.78 6.93 10.34
N VAL A 45 19.31 5.76 10.67
CA VAL A 45 19.46 4.63 9.74
C VAL A 45 18.52 3.50 10.15
N ILE A 46 17.70 3.03 9.20
CA ILE A 46 16.83 1.88 9.42
C ILE A 46 17.70 0.63 9.56
N ASN A 47 17.62 -0.05 10.71
CA ASN A 47 18.22 -1.36 10.89
C ASN A 47 17.60 -2.35 9.90
N THR A 48 18.34 -2.79 8.89
CA THR A 48 17.84 -3.74 7.88
C THR A 48 17.68 -5.17 8.40
N GLN A 49 18.20 -5.47 9.60
CA GLN A 49 18.15 -6.78 10.24
C GLN A 49 17.05 -6.92 11.31
N CYS A 50 16.30 -5.84 11.58
CA CYS A 50 15.18 -5.81 12.54
C CYS A 50 14.14 -6.94 12.36
N GLY A 51 13.92 -7.37 11.10
CA GLY A 51 12.89 -8.35 10.75
C GLY A 51 13.28 -9.79 11.03
N TYR A 52 14.55 -10.09 11.30
CA TYR A 52 14.99 -11.45 11.61
C TYR A 52 14.44 -11.93 12.94
N ASP A 53 13.91 -13.16 12.95
CA ASP A 53 13.35 -13.82 14.12
C ASP A 53 12.21 -13.02 14.80
N ALA A 54 11.70 -11.98 14.14
CA ALA A 54 10.77 -11.03 14.73
C ALA A 54 9.47 -11.70 15.17
N ARG A 55 8.94 -12.64 14.37
CA ARG A 55 7.70 -13.37 14.67
C ARG A 55 7.92 -14.60 15.57
N GLN A 56 9.14 -14.88 16.00
CA GLN A 56 9.41 -15.89 17.05
C GLN A 56 9.18 -15.32 18.45
N LYS A 57 9.18 -13.99 18.59
CA LYS A 57 8.93 -13.30 19.85
C LYS A 57 7.44 -13.31 20.20
N PRO A 58 7.06 -13.20 21.49
CA PRO A 58 5.68 -12.97 21.89
C PRO A 58 5.10 -11.73 21.21
N GLU A 59 3.81 -11.75 20.86
CA GLU A 59 3.15 -10.69 20.08
C GLU A 59 3.38 -9.27 20.64
N VAL A 60 3.40 -9.13 21.97
CA VAL A 60 3.67 -7.87 22.67
C VAL A 60 5.05 -7.31 22.32
N ASP A 61 6.05 -8.18 22.21
CA ASP A 61 7.43 -7.80 21.88
C ASP A 61 7.63 -7.57 20.38
N GLN A 62 6.79 -8.18 19.53
CA GLN A 62 6.82 -7.96 18.09
C GLN A 62 6.49 -6.51 17.76
N GLN A 63 5.48 -5.94 18.42
CA GLN A 63 5.00 -4.57 18.19
C GLN A 63 6.06 -3.48 18.45
N ILE A 64 7.12 -3.82 19.19
CA ILE A 64 8.24 -2.93 19.49
C ILE A 64 9.18 -2.81 18.27
N VAL A 65 9.39 -3.92 17.54
CA VAL A 65 10.41 -4.04 16.50
C VAL A 65 9.82 -3.98 15.09
N ILE A 66 8.57 -4.42 14.93
CA ILE A 66 7.87 -4.45 13.64
C ILE A 66 6.43 -3.94 13.78
N TYR A 67 5.90 -3.40 12.69
CA TYR A 67 4.46 -3.18 12.59
C TYR A 67 3.75 -4.53 12.51
N THR A 68 2.68 -4.71 13.29
CA THR A 68 1.89 -5.96 13.28
C THR A 68 0.56 -5.82 12.55
N LYS A 69 0.08 -4.59 12.36
CA LYS A 69 -1.17 -4.30 11.64
C LYS A 69 -1.03 -4.56 10.15
N GLY A 70 -2.04 -5.17 9.55
CA GLY A 70 -2.12 -5.36 8.09
C GLY A 70 -2.29 -4.05 7.32
N CYS A 71 -1.75 -4.01 6.10
CA CYS A 71 -1.84 -2.85 5.22
C CYS A 71 -3.23 -2.66 4.59
N VAL A 72 -3.99 -3.74 4.34
CA VAL A 72 -5.37 -3.68 3.80
C VAL A 72 -6.35 -3.04 4.78
N PRO A 73 -6.50 -3.49 6.04
CA PRO A 73 -7.43 -2.85 6.97
C PRO A 73 -6.99 -1.44 7.34
N GLN A 74 -5.68 -1.18 7.37
CA GLN A 74 -5.17 0.19 7.42
C GLN A 74 -5.72 0.95 6.22
N PHE A 75 -5.47 0.48 4.98
CA PHE A 75 -5.95 1.08 3.71
C PHE A 75 -7.43 1.46 3.73
N GLU A 76 -8.27 0.48 4.04
CA GLU A 76 -9.71 0.62 4.12
C GLU A 76 -10.12 1.71 5.10
N LYS A 77 -9.50 1.78 6.28
CA LYS A 77 -9.82 2.79 7.29
C LYS A 77 -9.62 4.22 6.77
N TRP A 78 -8.45 4.53 6.21
CA TRP A 78 -8.23 5.86 5.63
C TRP A 78 -9.16 6.13 4.44
N LEU A 79 -9.46 5.11 3.62
CA LEU A 79 -10.36 5.30 2.49
C LEU A 79 -11.76 5.68 2.99
N GLN A 80 -12.24 5.02 4.05
CA GLN A 80 -13.49 5.36 4.72
C GLN A 80 -13.42 6.77 5.32
N ASP A 81 -12.32 7.11 6.01
CA ASP A 81 -12.12 8.43 6.63
C ASP A 81 -12.02 9.57 5.59
N ASN A 82 -11.60 9.27 4.35
CA ASN A 82 -11.37 10.25 3.28
C ASN A 82 -12.34 10.09 2.09
N LEU A 83 -13.43 9.34 2.27
CA LEU A 83 -14.31 8.95 1.17
C LEU A 83 -14.88 10.15 0.41
N THR A 84 -15.25 11.22 1.12
CA THR A 84 -15.78 12.44 0.51
C THR A 84 -14.75 13.13 -0.39
N ILE A 85 -13.49 13.21 0.04
CA ILE A 85 -12.41 13.83 -0.74
C ILE A 85 -12.14 13.00 -1.99
N VAL A 86 -12.01 11.68 -1.82
CA VAL A 86 -11.78 10.75 -2.93
C VAL A 86 -12.91 10.85 -3.96
N ALA A 87 -14.17 10.78 -3.52
CA ALA A 87 -15.33 10.94 -4.40
C ALA A 87 -15.34 12.29 -5.14
N GLY A 88 -15.00 13.38 -4.43
CA GLY A 88 -14.88 14.70 -5.04
C GLY A 88 -13.83 14.76 -6.15
N ILE A 89 -12.65 14.16 -5.95
CA ILE A 89 -11.60 14.05 -6.98
C ILE A 89 -12.09 13.28 -8.20
N PHE A 90 -12.74 12.12 -7.98
CA PHE A 90 -13.28 11.32 -9.09
C PHE A 90 -14.32 12.09 -9.91
N ILE A 91 -15.24 12.80 -9.25
CA ILE A 91 -16.24 13.65 -9.92
C ILE A 91 -15.55 14.78 -10.70
N GLY A 92 -14.57 15.45 -10.08
CA GLY A 92 -13.82 16.53 -10.74
C GLY A 92 -13.10 16.06 -12.01
N ILE A 93 -12.44 14.90 -11.94
CA ILE A 93 -11.79 14.28 -13.11
C ILE A 93 -12.83 13.93 -14.18
N ALA A 94 -13.97 13.34 -13.81
CA ALA A 94 -15.03 12.99 -14.75
C ALA A 94 -15.58 14.23 -15.48
N LEU A 95 -15.82 15.32 -14.76
CA LEU A 95 -16.29 16.58 -15.36
C LEU A 95 -15.26 17.17 -16.34
N LEU A 96 -13.97 17.15 -15.98
CA LEU A 96 -12.89 17.61 -16.87
C LEU A 96 -12.80 16.75 -18.13
N GLN A 97 -12.96 15.43 -17.99
CA GLN A 97 -12.98 14.51 -19.14
C GLN A 97 -14.17 14.77 -20.06
N ILE A 98 -15.39 14.92 -19.52
CA ILE A 98 -16.60 15.23 -20.29
C ILE A 98 -16.41 16.55 -21.05
N PHE A 99 -15.91 17.58 -20.36
CA PHE A 99 -15.64 18.88 -20.97
C PHE A 99 -14.64 18.76 -22.14
N GLY A 100 -13.55 18.00 -21.97
CA GLY A 100 -12.59 17.74 -23.04
C GLY A 100 -13.19 17.02 -24.24
N ILE A 101 -14.08 16.05 -24.01
CA ILE A 101 -14.80 15.34 -25.07
C ILE A 101 -15.70 16.30 -25.85
N CYS A 102 -16.48 17.15 -25.16
CA CYS A 102 -17.34 18.13 -25.82
C CYS A 102 -16.55 19.12 -26.68
N LEU A 103 -15.42 19.61 -26.17
CA LEU A 103 -14.55 20.51 -26.96
C LEU A 103 -13.97 19.81 -28.19
N ALA A 104 -13.52 18.56 -28.04
CA ALA A 104 -13.00 17.78 -29.16
C ALA A 104 -14.08 17.52 -30.23
N GLN A 105 -15.32 17.22 -29.81
CA GLN A 105 -16.45 17.03 -30.72
C GLN A 105 -16.80 18.31 -31.47
N ASN A 106 -16.86 19.45 -30.78
CA ASN A 106 -17.10 20.76 -31.41
C ASN A 106 -16.00 21.07 -32.44
N LEU A 107 -14.74 20.87 -32.07
CA LEU A 107 -13.60 21.10 -32.97
C LEU A 107 -13.67 20.23 -34.24
N VAL A 108 -14.04 18.95 -34.10
CA VAL A 108 -14.23 18.05 -35.26
C VAL A 108 -15.35 18.55 -36.16
N SER A 109 -16.50 18.92 -35.59
CA SER A 109 -17.63 19.46 -36.35
C SER A 109 -17.25 20.72 -37.13
N ASP A 110 -16.46 21.62 -36.53
CA ASP A 110 -16.00 22.84 -37.18
C ASP A 110 -15.03 22.54 -38.34
N ILE A 111 -14.11 21.59 -38.16
CA ILE A 111 -13.19 21.14 -39.22
C ILE A 111 -13.97 20.54 -40.40
N GLU A 112 -14.98 19.72 -40.12
CA GLU A 112 -15.83 19.12 -41.16
C GLU A 112 -16.64 20.17 -41.93
N ALA A 113 -17.18 21.19 -41.24
CA ALA A 113 -17.90 22.28 -41.87
C ALA A 113 -17.01 23.14 -42.79
N VAL A 114 -15.78 23.44 -42.36
CA VAL A 114 -14.79 24.15 -43.19
C VAL A 114 -14.39 23.31 -44.40
N ARG A 115 -14.22 22.00 -44.25
CA ARG A 115 -13.89 21.10 -45.37
C ARG A 115 -15.02 20.98 -46.40
N ALA A 116 -16.27 21.12 -45.98
CA ALA A 116 -17.45 21.03 -46.84
C ALA A 116 -17.81 22.34 -47.56
N SER A 117 -17.15 23.45 -47.20
CA SER A 117 -17.28 24.77 -47.83
C SER A 117 -16.28 24.95 -48.96
#